data_AF-A0A397E387-F1
#
_entry.id   AF-A0A397E387-F1
#
_cell.length_a   1.000
_cell.length_b   1.000
_cell.length_c   1.000
_cell.angle_alpha   90.00
_cell.angle_beta   90.00
_cell.angle_gamma   90.00
#
_symmetry.space_group_name_H-M   'P 1'
#
loop_
_entity.id
_entity.type
_entity.pdbx_description
1 polymer ?
#
loop_
_entity_poly.entity_id
_entity_poly.type
_entity_poly.pdbx_seq_one_letter_code
_entity_poly.pdbx_strand_id
1 'polypeptide(L)'
;MVRKFEAQIMTMPGVEVPLVKGTCVTLHIHSVDEPVHVTRLVSTLKKSGEVDKKKPRCITRNSSAVVQISSQRPLGLELFSEFRNLGRFTLRDRGVTLAAGIVSEILL
;
A
#
# COMPACT_ATOMS: atom_id res chain seq x y z
N MET A 1 13.98 4.52 10.76
CA MET A 1 13.98 4.68 9.29
C MET A 1 13.63 3.35 8.65
N VAL A 2 12.53 3.30 7.90
CA VAL A 2 11.92 2.06 7.38
C VAL A 2 12.07 1.98 5.86
N ARG A 3 12.43 0.80 5.35
CA ARG A 3 12.52 0.53 3.89
C ARG A 3 11.50 -0.48 3.40
N LYS A 4 10.99 -1.35 4.27
CA LYS A 4 9.99 -2.38 3.95
C LYS A 4 8.91 -2.37 5.01
N PHE A 5 7.67 -2.53 4.59
CA PHE A 5 6.53 -2.55 5.52
C PHE A 5 5.35 -3.28 4.87
N GLU A 6 4.47 -3.82 5.70
CA GLU A 6 3.13 -4.24 5.27
C GLU A 6 2.15 -3.09 5.45
N ALA A 7 1.23 -3.01 4.50
CA ALA A 7 0.17 -2.04 4.54
C ALA A 7 -1.15 -2.65 4.08
N GLN A 8 -2.22 -2.24 4.74
CA GLN A 8 -3.56 -2.43 4.25
C GLN A 8 -3.90 -1.27 3.30
N ILE A 9 -4.31 -1.59 2.08
CA ILE A 9 -4.71 -0.63 1.05
C ILE A 9 -6.15 -0.84 0.63
N MET A 10 -6.81 0.23 0.21
CA MET A 10 -8.07 0.22 -0.53
C MET A 10 -7.85 0.91 -1.87
N THR A 11 -8.03 0.16 -2.95
CA THR A 11 -7.87 0.68 -4.31
C THR A 11 -9.05 1.56 -4.70
N MET A 12 -8.75 2.63 -5.42
CA MET A 12 -9.72 3.65 -5.85
C MET A 12 -10.37 3.26 -7.19
N PRO A 13 -11.50 3.90 -7.57
CA PRO A 13 -12.14 3.67 -8.87
C PRO A 13 -11.25 3.98 -10.07
N GLY A 14 -10.28 4.90 -9.93
CA GLY A 14 -9.33 5.30 -10.96
C GLY A 14 -8.25 4.27 -11.31
N VAL A 15 -8.27 3.09 -10.68
CA VAL A 15 -7.39 1.98 -11.05
C VAL A 15 -7.88 1.33 -12.34
N GLU A 16 -7.29 1.71 -13.47
CA GLU A 16 -7.55 1.08 -14.78
C GLU A 16 -6.72 -0.20 -14.96
N VAL A 17 -5.45 -0.15 -14.57
CA VAL A 17 -4.52 -1.28 -14.60
C VAL A 17 -4.42 -1.88 -13.20
N PRO A 18 -4.74 -3.18 -13.01
CA PRO A 18 -4.64 -3.84 -11.71
C PRO A 18 -3.21 -3.77 -11.13
N LEU A 19 -3.11 -3.61 -9.80
CA LEU A 19 -1.82 -3.70 -9.12
C LEU A 19 -1.33 -5.15 -9.12
N VAL A 20 -0.08 -5.35 -9.50
CA VAL A 20 0.57 -6.68 -9.54
C VAL A 20 1.84 -6.66 -8.70
N LYS A 21 2.40 -7.84 -8.46
CA LYS A 21 3.73 -7.92 -7.86
C LYS A 21 4.75 -7.22 -8.76
N GLY A 22 5.56 -6.35 -8.18
CA GLY A 22 6.59 -5.59 -8.88
C GLY A 22 6.12 -4.24 -9.42
N THR A 23 4.84 -3.88 -9.30
CA THR A 23 4.37 -2.55 -9.72
C THR A 23 5.15 -1.47 -8.97
N CYS A 24 5.72 -0.54 -9.74
CA CYS A 24 6.37 0.66 -9.23
C CYS A 24 5.36 1.82 -9.25
N VAL A 25 5.19 2.50 -8.11
CA VAL A 25 4.26 3.63 -7.94
C VAL A 25 4.91 4.68 -7.04
N THR A 26 4.30 5.86 -6.98
CA THR A 26 4.68 6.88 -6.01
C THR A 26 3.90 6.68 -4.72
N LEU A 27 4.59 6.55 -3.60
CA LEU A 27 3.99 6.67 -2.28
C LEU A 27 4.02 8.14 -1.88
N HIS A 28 2.83 8.71 -1.72
CA HIS A 28 2.66 10.06 -1.21
C HIS A 28 2.31 9.98 0.28
N ILE A 29 3.22 10.46 1.13
CA ILE A 29 3.08 10.47 2.58
C ILE A 29 3.56 11.79 3.16
N HIS A 30 2.73 12.43 3.98
CA HIS A 30 3.00 13.75 4.56
C HIS A 30 3.34 14.79 3.49
N SER A 31 4.59 15.24 3.44
CA SER A 31 5.12 16.17 2.44
C SER A 31 6.19 15.51 1.54
N VAL A 32 6.19 14.18 1.47
CA VAL A 32 7.17 13.38 0.76
C VAL A 32 6.48 12.53 -0.30
N ASP A 33 7.03 12.60 -1.52
CA ASP A 33 6.74 11.66 -2.60
C ASP A 33 7.96 10.77 -2.81
N GLU A 34 7.76 9.45 -2.67
CA GLU A 34 8.84 8.48 -2.78
C GLU A 34 8.47 7.35 -3.75
N PRO A 35 9.34 7.00 -4.70
CA PRO A 35 9.16 5.80 -5.52
C PRO A 35 9.20 4.54 -4.66
N VAL A 36 8.18 3.70 -4.77
CA VAL A 36 8.07 2.43 -4.06
C VAL A 36 7.68 1.29 -4.98
N HIS A 37 8.03 0.07 -4.58
CA HIS A 37 7.64 -1.15 -5.28
C HIS A 37 6.70 -1.98 -4.40
N VAL A 38 5.62 -2.48 -5.00
CA VAL A 38 4.77 -3.51 -4.39
C VAL A 38 5.48 -4.85 -4.51
N THR A 39 6.18 -5.28 -3.46
CA THR A 39 7.04 -6.46 -3.50
C THR A 39 6.27 -7.77 -3.33
N ARG A 40 5.12 -7.73 -2.66
CA ARG A 40 4.25 -8.89 -2.44
C ARG A 40 2.79 -8.48 -2.31
N LEU A 41 1.90 -9.27 -2.92
CA LEU A 41 0.48 -9.25 -2.64
C LEU A 41 0.18 -10.31 -1.58
N VAL A 42 -0.12 -9.90 -0.34
CA VAL A 42 -0.28 -10.81 0.80
C VAL A 42 -1.68 -11.44 0.76
N SER A 43 -2.71 -10.61 0.71
CA SER A 43 -4.11 -11.04 0.64
C SER A 43 -5.03 -9.97 0.06
N THR A 44 -6.16 -10.37 -0.50
CA THR A 44 -7.35 -9.50 -0.61
C THR A 44 -8.21 -9.65 0.64
N LEU A 45 -8.95 -8.60 0.97
CA LEU A 45 -9.83 -8.54 2.14
C LEU A 45 -11.28 -8.31 1.71
N LYS A 46 -12.21 -8.90 2.45
CA LYS A 46 -13.64 -8.57 2.37
C LYS A 46 -13.89 -7.21 3.01
N LYS A 47 -15.09 -6.65 2.81
CA LYS A 47 -15.54 -5.43 3.50
C LYS A 47 -15.52 -5.58 5.03
N SER A 48 -15.67 -6.81 5.55
CA SER A 48 -15.56 -7.13 6.98
C SER A 48 -14.14 -7.05 7.54
N GLY A 49 -13.11 -6.94 6.68
CA GLY A 49 -11.70 -7.01 7.08
C GLY A 49 -11.13 -8.43 7.10
N GLU A 50 -11.96 -9.45 6.93
CA GLU A 50 -11.50 -10.84 6.84
C GLU A 50 -10.73 -11.10 5.55
N VAL A 51 -9.78 -12.03 5.60
CA VAL A 51 -9.04 -12.48 4.43
C VAL A 51 -9.98 -13.18 3.45
N ASP A 52 -10.07 -12.64 2.24
CA ASP A 52 -10.84 -13.21 1.15
C ASP A 52 -10.01 -14.22 0.35
N LYS A 53 -8.85 -13.77 -0.15
CA LYS A 53 -7.91 -14.61 -0.91
C LYS A 53 -6.48 -14.36 -0.48
N LYS A 54 -5.74 -15.44 -0.21
CA LYS A 54 -4.29 -15.38 0.05
C LYS A 54 -3.52 -15.39 -1.26
N LYS A 55 -2.42 -14.62 -1.33
CA LYS A 55 -1.50 -14.54 -2.48
C LYS A 55 -2.25 -14.35 -3.82
N PRO A 56 -3.06 -13.29 -3.97
CA PRO A 56 -3.75 -13.02 -5.23
C PRO A 56 -2.75 -12.72 -6.36
N ARG A 57 -3.15 -12.95 -7.62
CA ARG A 57 -2.32 -12.63 -8.79
C ARG A 57 -2.26 -11.12 -9.06
N CYS A 58 -3.34 -10.41 -8.78
CA CYS A 58 -3.47 -8.96 -8.92
C CYS A 58 -4.51 -8.42 -7.93
N ILE A 59 -4.49 -7.11 -7.71
CA ILE A 59 -5.48 -6.36 -6.94
C ILE A 59 -6.21 -5.42 -7.91
N THR A 60 -7.51 -5.58 -8.06
CA THR A 60 -8.36 -4.80 -8.96
C THR A 60 -8.92 -3.57 -8.27
N ARG A 61 -9.56 -2.66 -9.02
CA ARG A 61 -10.24 -1.48 -8.48
C ARG A 61 -11.25 -1.82 -7.37
N ASN A 62 -11.47 -0.87 -6.45
CA ASN A 62 -12.47 -0.96 -5.37
C ASN A 62 -12.33 -2.20 -4.48
N SER A 63 -11.11 -2.69 -4.30
CA SER A 63 -10.78 -3.82 -3.46
C SER A 63 -9.83 -3.43 -2.33
N SER A 64 -10.00 -4.10 -1.20
CA SER A 64 -9.11 -4.00 -0.04
C SER A 64 -8.09 -5.13 -0.08
N ALA A 65 -6.85 -4.84 0.29
CA ALA A 65 -5.76 -5.82 0.26
C ALA A 65 -4.70 -5.51 1.30
N VAL A 66 -3.94 -6.53 1.71
CA VAL A 66 -2.68 -6.38 2.42
C VAL A 66 -1.54 -6.60 1.42
N VAL A 67 -0.59 -5.67 1.38
CA VAL A 67 0.55 -5.68 0.47
C VAL A 67 1.84 -5.39 1.21
N GLN A 68 2.95 -5.95 0.73
CA GLN A 68 4.30 -5.55 1.13
C GLN A 68 4.82 -4.50 0.16
N ILE A 69 5.37 -3.43 0.71
CA ILE A 69 5.91 -2.30 -0.04
C ILE A 69 7.37 -2.11 0.35
N SER A 70 8.21 -1.80 -0.63
CA SER A 70 9.60 -1.38 -0.39
C SER A 70 9.90 -0.03 -1.02
N SER A 71 10.50 0.87 -0.26
CA SER A 71 10.93 2.19 -0.74
C SER A 71 12.41 2.21 -1.18
N GLN A 72 12.73 3.07 -2.15
CA GLN A 72 14.12 3.23 -2.60
C GLN A 72 14.98 3.96 -1.54
N ARG A 73 14.43 4.98 -0.89
CA ARG A 73 15.04 5.68 0.25
C ARG A 73 14.33 5.32 1.56
N PRO A 74 15.03 5.37 2.71
CA PRO A 74 14.38 5.13 4.00
C PRO A 74 13.36 6.22 4.31
N LEU A 75 12.19 5.82 4.81
CA LEU A 75 11.10 6.72 5.18
C LEU A 75 10.92 6.75 6.72
N GLY A 76 10.44 7.88 7.22
CA GLY A 76 9.91 7.99 8.59
C GLY A 76 8.45 7.54 8.57
N LEU A 77 8.20 6.29 8.95
CA LEU A 77 6.87 5.68 8.97
C LEU A 77 6.62 5.14 10.38
N GLU A 78 5.38 5.22 10.83
CA GLU A 78 4.93 4.60 12.08
C GLU A 78 3.74 3.68 11.81
N LEU A 79 3.48 2.76 12.75
CA LEU A 79 2.27 1.94 12.71
C LEU A 79 1.04 2.84 12.83
N PHE A 80 0.01 2.58 12.01
CA PHE A 80 -1.25 3.32 12.08
C PHE A 80 -1.93 3.21 13.46
N SER A 81 -1.77 2.05 14.13
CA SER A 81 -2.29 1.80 15.47
C SER A 81 -1.64 2.68 16.54
N GLU A 82 -0.39 3.07 16.36
CA GLU A 82 0.38 3.87 17.31
C GLU A 82 0.25 5.36 17.00
N PHE A 83 0.50 5.75 15.75
CA PHE A 83 0.44 7.14 15.30
C PHE A 83 -0.33 7.27 13.98
N ARG A 84 -1.64 7.48 14.10
CA ARG A 84 -2.58 7.55 12.95
C ARG A 84 -2.14 8.52 11.84
N ASN A 85 -1.54 9.65 12.21
CA ASN A 85 -1.10 10.66 11.26
C ASN A 85 0.13 10.22 10.46
N LEU A 86 1.02 9.41 11.06
CA LEU A 86 2.26 8.91 10.46
C LEU A 86 2.10 7.56 9.75
N GLY A 87 0.99 6.86 10.00
CA GLY A 87 0.68 5.59 9.35
C GLY A 87 -0.18 5.68 8.09
N ARG A 88 -0.68 6.86 7.69
CA ARG A 88 -1.56 7.04 6.52
C ARG A 88 -0.79 7.50 5.29
N PHE A 89 -1.06 6.91 4.14
CA PHE A 89 -0.45 7.29 2.87
C PHE A 89 -1.40 7.06 1.68
N THR A 90 -1.00 7.53 0.51
CA THR A 90 -1.65 7.18 -0.76
C THR A 90 -0.64 6.63 -1.77
N LEU A 91 -1.07 5.69 -2.61
CA LEU A 91 -0.32 5.24 -3.77
C LEU A 91 -0.84 5.97 -5.00
N ARG A 92 0.07 6.52 -5.79
CA ARG A 92 -0.24 7.36 -6.94
C ARG A 92 0.56 6.93 -8.16
N ASP A 93 -0.05 7.07 -9.33
CA ASP A 93 0.63 6.97 -10.63
C ASP A 93 0.16 8.10 -11.53
N ARG A 94 1.10 8.82 -12.15
CA ARG A 94 0.85 9.96 -13.06
C ARG A 94 -0.20 10.97 -12.54
N GLY A 95 -0.16 11.26 -11.24
CA GLY A 95 -1.08 12.21 -10.58
C GLY A 95 -2.41 11.61 -10.12
N VAL A 96 -2.76 10.40 -10.56
CA VAL A 96 -3.98 9.68 -10.17
C VAL A 96 -3.72 8.89 -8.89
N THR A 97 -4.63 8.99 -7.92
CA THR A 97 -4.58 8.18 -6.70
C THR A 97 -5.11 6.78 -6.99
N LEU A 98 -4.24 5.78 -6.92
CA LEU A 98 -4.55 4.38 -7.14
C LEU A 98 -5.10 3.72 -5.88
N ALA A 99 -4.57 4.06 -4.69
CA ALA A 99 -5.04 3.50 -3.43
C ALA A 99 -4.81 4.44 -2.26
N ALA A 100 -5.67 4.35 -1.24
CA ALA A 100 -5.39 4.87 0.09
C ALA A 100 -4.90 3.72 0.97
N GLY A 101 -3.95 3.97 1.87
CA GLY A 101 -3.33 2.93 2.67
C GLY A 101 -3.02 3.34 4.10
N ILE A 102 -2.92 2.31 4.95
CA ILE A 102 -2.41 2.40 6.32
C ILE A 102 -1.27 1.41 6.54
N VAL A 103 -0.22 1.84 7.23
CA VAL A 103 0.90 0.98 7.64
C VAL A 103 0.43 0.06 8.77
N SER A 104 0.52 -1.25 8.57
CA SER A 104 0.10 -2.27 9.54
C SER A 104 1.26 -2.96 10.23
N GLU A 105 2.41 -3.09 9.57
CA GLU A 105 3.60 -3.74 10.13
C GLU A 105 4.88 -3.15 9.54
N ILE A 106 5.90 -2.93 10.37
CA ILE A 106 7.23 -2.52 9.92
C ILE A 106 8.10 -3.77 9.75
N LEU A 107 8.69 -3.93 8.56
CA LEU A 107 9.55 -5.07 8.24
C LEU A 107 11.03 -4.62 8.28
N LEU A 108 11.85 -5.35 9.04
CA LEU A 108 13.29 -5.12 9.16
C LEU A 108 14.04 -5.55 7.89
#